data_AF-A0AA47MU96-F1
#
_entry.id   AF-A0AA47MU96-F1
#
_cell.length_a   1.000
_cell.length_b   1.000
_cell.length_c   1.000
_cell.angle_alpha   90.00
_cell.angle_beta   90.00
_cell.angle_gamma   90.00
#
_symmetry.space_group_name_H-M   'P 1'
#
loop_
_entity.id
_entity.type
_entity.pdbx_description
1 polymer ?
#
loop_
_entity_poly.entity_id
_entity_poly.type
_entity_poly.pdbx_seq_one_letter_code
_entity_poly.pdbx_strand_id
1 'polypeptide(L)' 'MDTIFNPRCLQKTHNILKDPFHPANYLFELLPSGKRYRSIRPHTTRFMNRFYPKAITILNSDLKTNPLVRQH' A
#
# COMPACT_ATOMS: atom_id res chain seq x y z
N MET A 1 5.15 -6.23 15.56
CA MET A 1 4.90 -5.75 14.17
C MET A 1 3.61 -6.39 13.72
N ASP A 2 2.49 -5.78 14.10
CA ASP A 2 1.17 -6.41 14.01
C ASP A 2 0.69 -6.44 12.56
N THR A 3 0.77 -7.64 12.01
CA THR A 3 0.43 -8.12 10.66
C THR A 3 -1.07 -8.20 10.40
N ILE A 4 -1.92 -7.59 11.23
CA ILE A 4 -3.37 -7.65 11.05
C ILE A 4 -3.80 -6.45 10.21
N PHE A 5 -3.63 -6.58 8.89
CA PHE A 5 -4.35 -5.73 7.96
C PHE A 5 -5.80 -6.20 7.93
N ASN A 6 -6.70 -5.38 8.45
CA ASN A 6 -8.12 -5.68 8.42
C ASN A 6 -8.58 -5.84 6.94
N PRO A 7 -9.44 -6.82 6.60
CA PRO A 7 -10.03 -6.97 5.27
C PRO A 7 -10.59 -5.66 4.68
N ARG A 8 -11.15 -4.78 5.52
CA ARG A 8 -11.63 -3.44 5.14
C ARG A 8 -10.52 -2.55 4.57
N CYS A 9 -9.31 -2.69 5.09
CA CYS A 9 -8.14 -1.94 4.67
C CYS A 9 -7.66 -2.41 3.29
N LEU A 10 -7.66 -3.74 3.03
CA LEU A 10 -7.41 -4.30 1.69
C LEU A 10 -8.44 -3.80 0.69
N GLN A 11 -9.71 -3.95 1.02
CA GLN A 11 -10.80 -3.56 0.14
C GLN A 11 -10.68 -2.08 -0.25
N LYS A 12 -10.39 -1.21 0.73
CA LYS A 12 -10.20 0.22 0.47
C LYS A 12 -9.00 0.50 -0.43
N THR A 13 -7.86 -0.15 -0.19
CA THR A 13 -6.67 -0.02 -1.03
C THR A 13 -6.93 -0.51 -2.46
N HIS A 14 -7.60 -1.66 -2.62
CA HIS A 14 -7.98 -2.18 -3.94
C HIS A 14 -8.94 -1.23 -4.67
N ASN A 15 -9.90 -0.64 -3.97
CA ASN A 15 -10.81 0.34 -4.58
C ASN A 15 -10.06 1.58 -5.09
N ILE A 16 -9.06 2.07 -4.33
CA ILE A 16 -8.21 3.20 -4.73
C ILE A 16 -7.34 2.84 -5.93
N LEU A 17 -6.77 1.62 -5.94
CA LEU A 17 -5.96 1.13 -7.05
C LEU A 17 -6.77 0.97 -8.35
N LYS A 18 -8.03 0.54 -8.23
CA LYS A 18 -8.95 0.38 -9.37
C LYS A 18 -9.45 1.72 -9.93
N ASP A 19 -9.47 2.77 -9.11
CA ASP A 19 -9.94 4.08 -9.52
C ASP A 19 -8.76 5.01 -9.90
N PRO A 20 -8.49 5.21 -11.20
CA PRO A 20 -7.40 6.07 -11.65
C PRO A 20 -7.66 7.56 -11.36
N PHE A 21 -8.90 7.96 -11.13
CA PHE A 21 -9.26 9.34 -10.78
C PHE A 21 -9.24 9.58 -9.27
N HIS A 22 -8.94 8.56 -8.47
CA HIS A 22 -8.89 8.70 -7.03
C HIS A 22 -7.74 9.65 -6.63
N PRO A 23 -7.99 10.66 -5.79
CA PRO A 23 -6.98 11.65 -5.43
C PRO A 23 -5.77 11.06 -4.71
N ALA A 24 -5.91 9.91 -4.07
CA ALA A 24 -4.81 9.18 -3.42
C ALA A 24 -4.18 8.06 -4.27
N ASN A 25 -4.60 7.88 -5.53
CA ASN A 25 -4.05 6.82 -6.40
C ASN A 25 -2.52 6.96 -6.56
N TYR A 26 -2.03 8.20 -6.68
CA TYR A 26 -0.59 8.51 -6.76
C TYR A 26 0.25 8.02 -5.57
N LEU A 27 -0.37 7.77 -4.41
CA LEU A 27 0.32 7.22 -3.24
C LEU A 27 0.58 5.71 -3.37
N PHE A 28 -0.18 5.03 -4.22
CA PHE A 28 -0.09 3.60 -4.49
C PHE A 28 0.53 3.32 -5.87
N GLU A 29 1.43 4.18 -6.30
CA GLU A 29 2.18 4.01 -7.54
C GLU A 29 3.36 3.05 -7.35
N LEU A 30 3.46 2.07 -8.25
CA LEU A 30 4.57 1.12 -8.29
C LEU A 30 5.81 1.81 -8.88
N LEU A 31 6.98 1.63 -8.25
CA LEU A 31 8.23 2.16 -8.82
C LEU A 31 8.56 1.47 -10.16
N PRO A 32 9.36 2.10 -11.04
CA PRO A 32 9.73 1.52 -12.35
C PRO A 32 10.34 0.11 -12.28
N SER A 33 10.93 -0.26 -11.14
CA SER A 33 11.46 -1.60 -10.92
C SER A 33 10.38 -2.68 -10.76
N GLY A 34 9.13 -2.29 -10.52
CA GLY A 34 8.00 -3.20 -10.32
C GLY A 34 8.05 -4.01 -9.02
N LYS A 35 8.93 -3.65 -8.08
CA LYS A 35 9.21 -4.44 -6.87
C LYS A 35 8.56 -3.89 -5.60
N ARG A 36 8.17 -2.62 -5.62
CA ARG A 36 7.62 -1.92 -4.46
C ARG A 36 6.87 -0.67 -4.89
N TYR A 37 5.87 -0.31 -4.10
CA TYR A 37 5.19 0.97 -4.13
C TYR A 37 6.07 2.09 -3.54
N ARG A 38 5.75 3.33 -3.90
CA ARG A 38 6.39 4.52 -3.33
C ARG A 38 6.16 4.59 -1.83
N SER A 39 7.24 4.47 -1.05
CA SER A 39 7.15 4.52 0.42
C SER A 39 6.93 5.95 0.89
N ILE A 40 5.92 6.15 1.73
CA ILE A 40 5.76 7.35 2.55
C ILE A 40 6.59 7.13 3.82
N ARG A 41 7.38 8.11 4.24
CA ARG A 41 8.05 8.10 5.55
C ARG A 41 7.28 8.99 6.52
N PRO A 42 6.37 8.44 7.35
CA PRO A 42 5.78 9.21 8.43
C PRO A 42 6.83 9.62 9.45
N HIS A 43 6.70 10.83 9.98
CA HIS A 43 7.53 11.33 11.07
C HIS A 43 6.89 11.13 12.44
N THR A 44 5.61 10.73 12.51
CA THR A 44 4.87 10.55 13.77
C THR A 44 4.19 9.19 13.83
N THR A 45 4.13 8.60 15.03
CA THR A 45 3.41 7.35 15.30
C THR A 45 1.92 7.46 14.98
N ARG A 46 1.31 8.63 15.26
CA ARG A 46 -0.06 8.95 14.86
C ARG A 46 -0.28 8.81 13.36
N PHE A 47 0.64 9.34 12.54
CA PHE A 47 0.52 9.23 11.09
C PHE A 47 0.87 7.81 10.60
N MET A 48 1.86 7.13 11.17
CA MET A 48 2.17 5.71 10.88
C MET A 48 0.95 4.79 11.02
N ASN A 49 0.13 5.04 12.03
CA ASN A 49 -1.08 4.24 12.31
C ASN A 49 -2.30 4.66 11.48
N ARG A 50 -2.18 5.65 10.59
CA ARG A 50 -3.23 6.00 9.62
C ARG A 50 -3.22 5.03 8.44
N PHE A 51 -4.33 5.04 7.71
CA PHE A 51 -4.58 4.17 6.57
C PHE A 51 -3.44 4.15 5.53
N TYR A 52 -3.08 5.31 4.96
CA TYR A 52 -2.16 5.38 3.80
C TYR A 52 -0.76 4.80 4.06
N PRO A 53 0.01 5.30 5.06
CA PRO A 53 1.34 4.76 5.30
C PRO A 53 1.31 3.30 5.74
N LYS A 54 0.31 2.89 6.54
CA LYS A 54 0.15 1.50 6.96
C LYS A 54 -0.13 0.57 5.77
N ALA A 55 -1.01 0.97 4.85
CA ALA A 55 -1.35 0.21 3.65
C ALA A 55 -0.13 0.03 2.73
N ILE A 56 0.65 1.10 2.51
CA ILE A 56 1.85 1.05 1.65
C ILE A 56 2.94 0.17 2.26
N THR A 57 3.18 0.26 3.57
CA THR A 57 4.17 -0.62 4.24
C THR A 57 3.79 -2.09 4.09
N ILE A 58 2.50 -2.41 4.21
CA ILE A 58 2.02 -3.80 4.12
C ILE A 58 2.10 -4.31 2.69
N LEU A 59 1.61 -3.54 1.71
CA LEU A 59 1.75 -3.89 0.30
C LEU A 59 3.21 -4.11 -0.09
N ASN A 60 4.12 -3.27 0.41
CA ASN A 60 5.55 -3.42 0.17
C ASN A 60 6.17 -4.64 0.85
N SER A 61 5.63 -5.08 1.98
CA SER A 61 6.05 -6.33 2.62
C SER A 61 5.51 -7.54 1.87
N ASP A 62 4.23 -7.51 1.48
CA ASP A 62 3.55 -8.56 0.70
C ASP A 62 4.26 -8.81 -0.64
N LEU A 63 4.58 -7.74 -1.38
CA LEU A 63 5.34 -7.81 -2.64
C LEU A 63 6.75 -8.39 -2.48
N LYS A 64 7.39 -8.23 -1.31
CA LYS A 64 8.70 -8.81 -1.04
C LYS A 64 8.60 -10.29 -0.70
N THR A 65 7.53 -10.69 -0.01
CA THR A 65 7.30 -12.08 0.40
C THR A 65 6.74 -12.93 -0.73
N ASN A 66 5.99 -12.35 -1.67
CA ASN A 66 5.35 -13.09 -2.76
C ASN A 66 5.52 -12.38 -4.11
N PRO A 67 6.66 -12.58 -4.81
CA PRO A 67 6.96 -11.89 -6.07
C PRO A 67 6.07 -12.30 -7.24
N LEU A 68 5.15 -13.26 -7.05
CA LEU A 68 4.28 -13.84 -8.08
C LEU A 68 2.91 -13.16 -8.20
N VAL A 69 2.54 -12.23 -7.31
CA VAL A 69 1.33 -11.39 -7.47
C VAL A 69 1.66 -10.22 -8.40
N ARG A 70 2.09 -10.55 -9.61
CA ARG A 70 2.24 -9.63 -10.71
C ARG A 70 0.97 -9.76 -11.52
N GLN A 71 0.19 -8.69 -11.56
CA GLN A 71 -0.95 -8.45 -12.49
C GLN A 71 -2.32 -8.97 -12.02
N HIS A 72 -3.18 -8.03 -11.63
CA HIS A 72 -4.48 -7.88 -12.28
C HIS A 72 -5.00 -6.44 -12.17
#